data_AF-A0A2S9S272-F1
#
_entry.id   AF-A0A2S9S272-F1
#
_cell.length_a   1.000
_cell.length_b   1.000
_cell.length_c   1.000
_cell.angle_alpha   90.00
_cell.angle_beta   90.00
_cell.angle_gamma   90.00
#
_symmetry.space_group_name_H-M   'P 1'
#
loop_
_entity.id
_entity.type
_entity.pdbx_description
1 polymer ?
#
loop_
_entity_poly.entity_id
_entity_poly.type
_entity_poly.pdbx_seq_one_letter_code
_entity_poly.pdbx_strand_id
1 'polypeptide(L)'
;MKKFAFLTALFAACYLPNAYAHALYVFAQYDGQTLSGKSYYSDMTPAAETYLEVFRSGVSDPVLTGKTDRQGAFKLSIADVPHTTLKVVVEGDEGHRASVVAAHTSAENQSSADLMLLREDIAHLKDKIYLHDILGGIGYIVGIAGLIALRNARKIKQGRI
;
A
#
# COMPACT_ATOMS: atom_id res chain seq x y z
N MET A 1 8.99 41.42 12.28
CA MET A 1 10.21 40.72 11.80
C MET A 1 10.19 39.22 12.14
N LYS A 2 10.03 38.80 13.41
CA LYS A 2 10.01 37.37 13.81
C LYS A 2 8.96 36.49 13.08
N LYS A 3 7.76 37.04 12.80
CA LYS A 3 6.70 36.32 12.06
C LYS A 3 7.05 36.03 10.59
N PHE A 4 7.81 36.91 9.94
CA PHE A 4 8.26 36.70 8.57
C PHE A 4 9.36 35.64 8.51
N ALA A 5 10.33 35.69 9.42
CA ALA A 5 11.37 34.65 9.53
C ALA A 5 10.78 33.25 9.77
N PHE A 6 9.73 33.14 10.59
CA PHE A 6 9.03 31.88 10.81
C PHE A 6 8.32 31.36 9.55
N LEU A 7 7.68 32.26 8.80
CA LEU A 7 7.00 31.90 7.55
C LEU A 7 7.99 31.47 6.46
N THR A 8 9.16 32.12 6.38
CA THR A 8 10.23 31.75 5.44
C THR A 8 10.85 30.40 5.80
N ALA A 9 11.07 30.11 7.08
CA ALA A 9 11.56 28.81 7.55
C ALA A 9 10.54 27.68 7.29
N LEU A 10 9.24 27.95 7.49
CA LEU A 10 8.18 27.00 7.18
C LEU A 10 8.08 26.71 5.67
N PHE A 11 8.24 27.74 4.83
CA PHE A 11 8.25 27.58 3.38
C PHE A 11 9.47 26.81 2.88
N ALA A 12 10.65 27.03 3.49
CA ALA A 12 11.87 26.27 3.20
C ALA A 12 11.73 24.77 3.60
N ALA A 13 10.99 24.47 4.67
CA ALA A 13 10.73 23.09 5.09
C ALA A 13 9.89 22.29 4.08
N CYS A 14 9.08 22.95 3.25
CA CYS A 14 8.34 22.30 2.15
C CYS A 14 9.23 21.85 0.98
N TYR A 15 10.50 22.25 0.94
CA TYR A 15 11.48 21.84 -0.10
C TYR A 15 12.43 20.74 0.38
N LEU A 16 12.23 20.19 1.57
CA LEU A 16 12.98 19.02 2.01
C LEU A 16 12.68 17.83 1.09
N PRO A 17 13.69 17.01 0.73
CA PRO A 17 13.49 15.87 -0.17
C PRO A 17 12.45 14.90 0.43
N ASN A 18 11.48 14.50 -0.38
CA ASN A 18 10.50 13.48 0.00
C ASN A 18 11.22 12.14 0.12
N ALA A 19 11.19 11.53 1.31
CA ALA A 19 11.63 10.15 1.49
C ALA A 19 10.58 9.23 0.85
N TYR A 20 10.93 8.59 -0.27
CA TYR A 20 10.05 7.66 -0.98
C TYR A 20 10.06 6.29 -0.29
N ALA A 21 9.32 6.18 0.82
CA ALA A 21 9.02 4.88 1.42
C ALA A 21 7.94 4.21 0.56
N HIS A 22 8.34 3.31 -0.34
CA HIS A 22 7.40 2.53 -1.13
C HIS A 22 6.85 1.39 -0.26
N ALA A 23 5.54 1.35 -0.07
CA ALA A 23 4.93 0.27 0.70
C ALA A 23 4.91 -1.01 -0.15
N LEU A 24 5.39 -2.13 0.40
CA LEU A 24 5.28 -3.44 -0.21
C LEU A 24 3.92 -4.06 0.13
N TYR A 25 3.26 -4.64 -0.86
CA TYR A 25 1.99 -5.33 -0.74
C TYR A 25 2.11 -6.76 -1.25
N VAL A 26 1.31 -7.65 -0.67
CA VAL A 26 1.15 -9.02 -1.14
C VAL A 26 -0.30 -9.46 -0.94
N PHE A 27 -0.84 -10.18 -1.91
CA PHE A 27 -2.04 -10.98 -1.73
C PHE A 27 -1.74 -12.43 -2.11
N ALA A 28 -2.47 -13.36 -1.50
CA ALA A 28 -2.32 -14.78 -1.76
C ALA A 28 -3.66 -15.51 -1.66
N GLN A 29 -3.78 -16.59 -2.41
CA GLN A 29 -4.91 -17.51 -2.41
C GLN A 29 -4.41 -18.95 -2.51
N TYR A 30 -5.13 -19.86 -1.89
CA TYR A 30 -4.81 -21.28 -1.86
C TYR A 30 -6.04 -22.10 -2.24
N ASP A 31 -5.92 -22.96 -3.25
CA ASP A 31 -7.04 -23.74 -3.78
C ASP A 31 -7.16 -25.17 -3.22
N GLY A 32 -6.31 -25.52 -2.24
CA GLY A 32 -6.16 -26.87 -1.72
C GLY A 32 -4.96 -27.62 -2.31
N GLN A 33 -4.38 -27.15 -3.42
CA GLN A 33 -3.22 -27.76 -4.07
C GLN A 33 -2.14 -26.74 -4.44
N THR A 34 -2.56 -25.56 -4.86
CA THR A 34 -1.70 -24.50 -5.38
C THR A 34 -1.90 -23.23 -4.57
N LEU A 35 -0.80 -22.72 -4.04
CA LEU A 35 -0.72 -21.36 -3.50
C LEU A 35 -0.32 -20.42 -4.64
N SER A 36 -1.12 -19.40 -4.88
CA SER A 36 -0.86 -18.37 -5.88
C SER A 36 -1.06 -16.97 -5.32
N GLY A 37 -0.39 -15.99 -5.92
CA GLY A 37 -0.51 -14.60 -5.50
C GLY A 37 0.44 -13.70 -6.25
N LYS A 38 0.48 -12.44 -5.81
CA LYS A 38 1.33 -11.40 -6.38
C LYS A 38 1.76 -10.41 -5.31
N SER A 39 2.97 -9.87 -5.48
CA SER A 39 3.52 -8.78 -4.69
C SER A 39 3.93 -7.60 -5.56
N TYR A 40 3.69 -6.40 -5.05
CA TYR A 40 3.93 -5.14 -5.75
C TYR A 40 4.16 -4.01 -4.75
N TYR A 41 4.78 -2.93 -5.22
CA TYR A 41 4.97 -1.72 -4.43
C TYR A 41 3.79 -0.75 -4.61
N SER A 42 3.70 0.27 -3.75
CA SER A 42 2.63 1.28 -3.78
C SER A 42 2.48 2.01 -5.12
N ASP A 43 3.54 2.08 -5.92
CA ASP A 43 3.52 2.67 -7.27
C ASP A 43 3.13 1.67 -8.38
N MET A 44 2.64 0.49 -7.99
CA MET A 44 2.29 -0.64 -8.85
C MET A 44 3.46 -1.31 -9.56
N THR A 45 4.70 -0.96 -9.23
CA THR A 45 5.85 -1.71 -9.73
C THR A 45 5.83 -3.13 -9.15
N PRO A 46 6.06 -4.17 -9.97
CA PRO A 46 6.16 -5.53 -9.47
C PRO A 46 7.32 -5.67 -8.48
N ALA A 47 7.06 -6.33 -7.34
CA ALA A 47 8.14 -6.79 -6.48
C ALA A 47 8.71 -8.07 -7.09
N ALA A 48 9.56 -7.88 -8.10
CA ALA A 48 10.13 -8.94 -8.94
C ALA A 48 11.32 -9.63 -8.25
N GLU A 49 11.47 -10.95 -8.46
CA GLU A 49 12.60 -11.73 -7.94
C GLU A 49 12.82 -11.57 -6.43
N THR A 50 11.73 -11.26 -5.71
CA THR A 50 11.70 -10.86 -4.31
C THR A 50 11.49 -12.07 -3.42
N TYR A 51 12.17 -12.11 -2.27
CA TYR A 51 12.16 -13.29 -1.39
C TYR A 51 10.77 -13.56 -0.82
N LEU A 52 10.41 -14.84 -0.74
CA LEU A 52 9.09 -15.32 -0.37
C LEU A 52 9.22 -16.52 0.57
N GLU A 53 8.47 -16.48 1.67
CA GLU A 53 8.35 -17.56 2.64
C GLU A 53 6.89 -17.92 2.88
N VAL A 54 6.61 -19.21 3.04
CA VAL A 54 5.28 -19.73 3.31
C VAL A 54 5.31 -20.49 4.63
N PHE A 55 4.49 -20.03 5.57
CA PHE A 55 4.34 -20.63 6.89
C PHE A 55 3.01 -21.35 7.02
N ARG A 56 3.01 -22.44 7.76
CA ARG A 56 1.80 -23.14 8.21
C ARG A 56 1.44 -22.67 9.61
N SER A 57 0.14 -22.56 9.90
CA SER A 57 -0.34 -22.24 11.24
C SER A 57 0.27 -23.18 12.30
N GLY A 58 0.84 -22.60 13.36
CA GLY A 58 1.49 -23.35 14.44
C GLY A 58 2.90 -23.85 14.15
N VAL A 59 3.47 -23.60 12.97
CA VAL A 59 4.86 -23.93 12.63
C VAL A 59 5.68 -22.65 12.53
N SER A 60 6.80 -22.58 13.26
CA SER A 60 7.69 -21.41 13.25
C SER A 60 8.53 -21.33 11.98
N ASP A 61 8.95 -22.49 11.46
CA ASP A 61 9.83 -22.58 10.31
C ASP A 61 9.01 -22.53 9.00
N PRO A 62 9.56 -21.91 7.94
CA PRO A 62 8.88 -21.86 6.66
C PRO A 62 8.76 -23.28 6.08
N VAL A 63 7.55 -23.62 5.63
CA VAL A 63 7.25 -24.89 4.95
C VAL A 63 7.75 -24.85 3.51
N LEU A 64 7.81 -23.66 2.92
CA LEU A 64 8.38 -23.44 1.59
C LEU A 64 9.00 -22.06 1.50
N THR A 65 10.10 -21.95 0.76
CA THR A 65 10.77 -20.70 0.44
C THR A 65 10.92 -20.57 -1.06
N GLY A 66 10.90 -19.35 -1.59
CA GLY A 66 11.06 -19.10 -3.01
C GLY A 66 11.28 -17.63 -3.31
N LYS A 67 11.06 -17.27 -4.58
CA LYS A 67 11.02 -15.90 -5.06
C LYS A 67 9.81 -15.67 -5.94
N THR A 68 9.33 -14.44 -5.98
CA THR A 68 8.39 -14.00 -7.01
C THR A 68 9.06 -13.96 -8.39
N ASP A 69 8.26 -14.07 -9.45
CA ASP A 69 8.75 -13.94 -10.82
C ASP A 69 8.97 -12.47 -11.23
N ARG A 70 9.32 -12.23 -12.49
CA ARG A 70 9.54 -10.89 -13.04
C ARG A 70 8.30 -9.98 -13.03
N GLN A 71 7.12 -10.57 -12.93
CA GLN A 71 5.84 -9.86 -12.81
C GLN A 71 5.40 -9.74 -11.35
N GLY A 72 6.24 -10.14 -10.39
CA GLY A 72 5.94 -10.13 -8.96
C GLY A 72 4.94 -11.22 -8.57
N ALA A 73 4.61 -12.14 -9.46
CA ALA A 73 3.68 -13.22 -9.19
C ALA A 73 4.39 -14.45 -8.63
N PHE A 74 3.65 -15.33 -7.97
CA PHE A 74 4.15 -16.63 -7.54
C PHE A 74 3.06 -17.69 -7.68
N LYS A 75 3.49 -18.92 -8.00
CA LYS A 75 2.63 -20.10 -8.06
C LYS A 75 3.41 -21.30 -7.54
N LEU A 76 2.98 -21.84 -6.41
CA LEU A 76 3.70 -22.86 -5.65
C LEU A 76 2.76 -24.02 -5.39
N SER A 77 3.15 -25.22 -5.83
CA SER A 77 2.42 -26.45 -5.47
C SER A 77 2.76 -26.83 -4.05
N ILE A 78 1.74 -26.96 -3.20
CA ILE A 78 1.89 -27.37 -1.81
C ILE A 78 1.10 -28.68 -1.68
N ALA A 79 1.81 -29.77 -1.38
CA ALA A 79 1.18 -31.06 -1.19
C ALA A 79 0.13 -30.96 -0.07
N ASP A 80 -1.08 -31.42 -0.41
CA ASP A 80 -2.34 -31.27 0.31
C ASP A 80 -2.19 -31.21 1.84
N VAL A 81 -2.46 -30.03 2.40
CA VAL A 81 -2.55 -29.80 3.84
C VAL A 81 -4.00 -29.48 4.18
N PRO A 82 -4.86 -30.49 4.37
CA PRO A 82 -6.27 -30.23 4.65
C PRO A 82 -6.42 -29.33 5.88
N HIS A 83 -7.26 -28.30 5.76
CA HIS A 83 -7.64 -27.35 6.80
C HIS A 83 -6.50 -26.50 7.41
N THR A 84 -5.37 -26.35 6.72
CA THR A 84 -4.29 -25.49 7.20
C THR A 84 -4.42 -24.06 6.70
N THR A 85 -4.24 -23.10 7.61
CA THR A 85 -4.03 -21.70 7.26
C THR A 85 -2.59 -21.48 6.82
N LEU A 86 -2.40 -20.97 5.61
CA LEU A 86 -1.09 -20.60 5.07
C LEU A 86 -0.88 -19.11 5.21
N LYS A 87 0.26 -18.72 5.78
CA LYS A 87 0.71 -17.33 5.83
C LYS A 87 1.86 -17.16 4.85
N VAL A 88 1.72 -16.20 3.96
CA VAL A 88 2.74 -15.79 3.01
C VAL A 88 3.45 -14.56 3.55
N VAL A 89 4.77 -14.55 3.48
CA VAL A 89 5.63 -13.42 3.83
C VAL A 89 6.52 -13.12 2.63
N VAL A 90 6.54 -11.86 2.21
CA VAL A 90 7.42 -11.36 1.14
C VAL A 90 8.33 -10.31 1.73
N GLU A 91 9.63 -10.40 1.45
CA GLU A 91 10.65 -9.49 1.95
C GLU A 91 11.54 -9.00 0.81
N GLY A 92 11.56 -7.69 0.61
CA GLY A 92 12.42 -7.00 -0.34
C GLY A 92 13.83 -6.76 0.22
N ASP A 93 14.80 -6.60 -0.68
CA ASP A 93 16.21 -6.40 -0.33
C ASP A 93 16.44 -5.08 0.43
N GLU A 94 15.50 -4.15 0.30
CA GLU A 94 15.42 -2.86 1.00
C GLU A 94 14.86 -2.95 2.43
N GLY A 95 14.54 -4.17 2.90
CA GLY A 95 14.00 -4.43 4.24
C GLY A 95 12.49 -4.15 4.37
N HIS A 96 11.78 -3.96 3.26
CA HIS A 96 10.32 -3.92 3.26
C HIS A 96 9.75 -5.33 3.36
N ARG A 97 8.80 -5.52 4.26
CA ARG A 97 8.21 -6.83 4.55
C ARG A 97 6.70 -6.74 4.57
N ALA A 98 6.06 -7.61 3.80
CA ALA A 98 4.61 -7.73 3.73
C ALA A 98 4.21 -9.16 4.06
N SER A 99 3.08 -9.33 4.75
CA SER A 99 2.57 -10.66 5.08
C SER A 99 1.06 -10.74 4.96
N VAL A 100 0.56 -11.87 4.48
CA VAL A 100 -0.87 -12.10 4.29
C VAL A 100 -1.23 -13.55 4.59
N VAL A 101 -2.41 -13.78 5.14
CA VAL A 101 -2.98 -15.12 5.20
C VAL A 101 -3.65 -15.42 3.87
N ALA A 102 -3.26 -16.52 3.23
CA ALA A 102 -3.80 -16.92 1.95
C ALA A 102 -5.30 -17.22 2.07
N ALA A 103 -6.10 -16.61 1.18
CA ALA A 103 -7.52 -16.89 1.12
C ALA A 103 -7.74 -18.30 0.55
N HIS A 104 -8.49 -19.14 1.27
CA HIS A 104 -8.92 -20.43 0.73
C HIS A 104 -9.95 -20.20 -0.40
N THR A 105 -9.69 -20.75 -1.57
CA THR A 105 -10.61 -20.78 -2.71
C THR A 105 -10.91 -22.23 -3.05
N SER A 106 -12.11 -22.54 -3.56
CA SER A 106 -12.43 -23.90 -3.98
C SER A 106 -11.91 -24.12 -5.41
N ALA A 107 -11.18 -25.22 -5.65
CA ALA A 107 -10.64 -25.59 -6.97
C ALA A 107 -11.71 -25.79 -8.07
N GLU A 108 -12.99 -25.83 -7.70
CA GLU A 108 -14.12 -26.12 -8.61
C GLU A 108 -14.50 -24.95 -9.53
N ASN A 109 -13.97 -23.74 -9.34
CA ASN A 109 -14.32 -22.58 -10.17
C ASN A 109 -13.12 -22.09 -11.01
N GLN A 110 -13.32 -21.90 -12.32
CA GLN A 110 -12.43 -21.15 -13.24
C GLN A 110 -12.14 -19.69 -12.79
N SER A 111 -12.72 -19.28 -11.67
CA SER A 111 -12.68 -17.95 -11.07
C SER A 111 -11.34 -17.60 -10.40
N SER A 112 -10.42 -18.53 -10.18
CA SER A 112 -9.16 -18.23 -9.45
C SER A 112 -8.26 -17.22 -10.17
N ALA A 113 -8.20 -17.26 -11.51
CA ALA A 113 -7.50 -16.26 -12.31
C ALA A 113 -8.27 -14.92 -12.34
N ASP A 114 -9.60 -14.96 -12.45
CA ASP A 114 -10.45 -13.76 -12.45
C ASP A 114 -10.40 -13.04 -11.09
N LEU A 115 -10.36 -13.77 -9.97
CA LEU A 115 -10.21 -13.19 -8.64
C LEU A 115 -8.83 -12.56 -8.44
N MET A 116 -7.80 -13.11 -9.07
CA MET A 116 -6.46 -12.51 -9.08
C MET A 116 -6.47 -11.19 -9.85
N LEU A 117 -7.09 -11.15 -11.03
CA LEU A 117 -7.30 -9.92 -11.79
C LEU A 117 -8.13 -8.90 -11.00
N LEU A 118 -9.21 -9.34 -10.35
CA LEU A 118 -10.07 -8.46 -9.56
C LEU A 118 -9.34 -7.86 -8.35
N ARG A 119 -8.48 -8.64 -7.69
CA ARG A 119 -7.65 -8.14 -6.58
C ARG A 119 -6.62 -7.11 -7.07
N GLU A 120 -6.05 -7.33 -8.24
CA GLU A 120 -5.15 -6.36 -8.89
C GLU A 120 -5.90 -5.07 -9.23
N ASP A 121 -7.09 -5.17 -9.83
CA ASP A 121 -7.92 -4.02 -10.19
C ASP A 121 -8.34 -3.21 -8.95
N ILE A 122 -8.74 -3.88 -7.87
CA ILE A 122 -9.07 -3.23 -6.59
C ILE A 122 -7.85 -2.49 -6.04
N ALA A 123 -6.66 -3.09 -6.11
CA ALA A 123 -5.44 -2.45 -5.65
C ALA A 123 -5.14 -1.18 -6.46
N HIS A 124 -5.24 -1.26 -7.79
CA HIS A 124 -5.04 -0.14 -8.69
C HIS A 124 -6.08 0.98 -8.49
N LEU A 125 -7.35 0.65 -8.23
CA LEU A 125 -8.39 1.64 -7.96
C LEU A 125 -8.19 2.34 -6.60
N LYS A 126 -7.71 1.62 -5.59
CA LYS A 126 -7.51 2.16 -4.24
C LYS A 126 -6.41 3.24 -4.22
N ASP A 127 -5.35 3.08 -5.00
CA ASP A 127 -4.24 4.04 -5.04
C ASP A 127 -4.69 5.44 -5.54
N LYS A 128 -5.49 5.49 -6.60
CA LYS A 128 -6.00 6.77 -7.15
C LYS A 128 -6.93 7.52 -6.20
N ILE A 129 -7.72 6.79 -5.41
CA ILE A 129 -8.66 7.41 -4.45
C ILE A 129 -7.89 8.09 -3.31
N TYR A 130 -6.79 7.47 -2.85
CA TYR A 130 -5.99 8.00 -1.73
C TYR A 130 -5.39 9.39 -2.02
N LEU A 131 -4.86 9.60 -3.23
CA LEU A 131 -4.27 10.89 -3.62
C LEU A 131 -5.31 12.02 -3.67
N HIS A 132 -6.50 11.74 -4.19
CA HIS A 132 -7.59 12.72 -4.23
C HIS A 132 -8.03 13.11 -2.82
N ASP A 133 -8.14 12.16 -1.89
CA ASP A 133 -8.62 12.43 -0.54
C ASP A 133 -7.61 13.27 0.27
N ILE A 134 -6.31 13.02 0.11
CA ILE A 134 -5.27 13.86 0.72
C ILE A 134 -5.30 15.28 0.17
N LEU A 135 -5.29 15.43 -1.16
CA LEU A 135 -5.26 16.75 -1.80
C LEU A 135 -6.55 17.53 -1.53
N GLY A 136 -7.69 16.86 -1.57
CA GLY A 136 -9.00 17.41 -1.21
C GLY A 136 -9.04 17.86 0.24
N GLY A 137 -8.54 17.04 1.17
CA GLY A 137 -8.45 17.38 2.60
C GLY A 137 -7.55 18.60 2.86
N ILE A 138 -6.34 18.63 2.29
CA ILE A 138 -5.42 19.77 2.40
C ILE A 138 -6.06 21.03 1.79
N GLY A 139 -6.65 20.91 0.59
CA GLY A 139 -7.32 22.00 -0.09
C GLY A 139 -8.48 22.59 0.73
N TYR A 140 -9.24 21.75 1.42
CA TYR A 140 -10.33 22.17 2.31
C TYR A 140 -9.81 23.00 3.49
N ILE A 141 -8.76 22.53 4.16
CA ILE A 141 -8.15 23.22 5.31
C ILE A 141 -7.61 24.59 4.88
N VAL A 142 -6.82 24.63 3.79
CA VAL A 142 -6.23 25.86 3.26
C VAL A 142 -7.32 26.82 2.77
N GLY A 143 -8.37 26.30 2.12
CA GLY A 143 -9.50 27.08 1.65
C GLY A 143 -10.27 27.79 2.77
N ILE A 144 -10.61 27.07 3.84
CA ILE A 144 -11.28 27.65 5.01
C ILE A 144 -10.39 28.67 5.70
N ALA A 145 -9.11 28.34 5.93
CA ALA A 145 -8.17 29.26 6.55
C ALA A 145 -8.02 30.55 5.72
N GLY A 146 -7.97 30.43 4.39
CA GLY A 146 -7.93 31.56 3.46
C GLY A 146 -9.18 32.44 3.56
N LEU A 147 -10.38 31.84 3.60
CA LEU A 147 -11.64 32.59 3.77
C LEU A 147 -11.70 33.33 5.11
N ILE A 148 -11.29 32.70 6.21
CA ILE A 148 -11.23 33.31 7.53
C ILE A 148 -10.24 34.49 7.53
N ALA A 149 -9.06 34.30 6.94
CA ALA A 149 -8.06 35.36 6.81
C ALA A 149 -8.58 36.55 5.99
N LEU A 150 -9.30 36.30 4.89
CA LEU A 150 -9.91 37.34 4.05
C LEU A 150 -10.98 38.14 4.82
N ARG A 151 -11.81 37.48 5.63
CA ARG A 151 -12.79 38.15 6.50
C ARG A 151 -12.12 38.98 7.59
N ASN A 152 -11.05 38.46 8.21
CA ASN A 152 -10.30 39.17 9.25
C ASN A 152 -9.56 40.40 8.68
N ALA A 153 -8.98 40.30 7.48
CA ALA A 153 -8.35 41.42 6.80
C ALA A 153 -9.35 42.54 6.48
N ARG A 154 -10.59 42.19 6.10
CA ARG A 154 -11.68 43.16 5.89
C ARG A 154 -12.08 43.87 7.19
N LYS A 155 -12.19 43.15 8.32
CA LYS A 155 -12.48 43.74 9.63
C LYS A 155 -11.40 44.72 10.10
N ILE A 156 -10.12 44.39 9.92
CA ILE A 156 -9.00 45.27 10.28
C ILE A 156 -9.03 46.58 9.46
N LYS A 157 -9.43 46.51 8.18
CA LYS A 157 -9.57 47.68 7.32
C LYS A 157 -10.77 48.56 7.69
N GLN A 158 -11.82 47.98 8.28
CA GLN A 158 -13.04 48.69 8.70
C GLN A 158 -12.95 49.30 10.10
N GLY A 159 -12.12 48.75 10.99
CA GLY A 159 -11.86 49.30 12.34
C GLY A 159 -10.75 50.35 12.41
N ARG A 160 -10.26 50.81 11.25
CA ARG A 160 -9.28 51.91 11.13
C ARG A 160 -9.99 53.14 10.56
N ILE A 161 -10.84 53.75 11.40
CA ILE A 161 -11.34 55.13 11.28
C ILE A 161 -11.17 55.75 12.66
#